data_AF-A0A839P562-F1
#
_entry.id   AF-A0A839P562-F1
#
_cell.length_a   1.000
_cell.length_b   1.000
_cell.length_c   1.000
_cell.angle_alpha   90.00
_cell.angle_beta   90.00
_cell.angle_gamma   90.00
#
_symmetry.space_group_name_H-M   'P 1'
#
loop_
_entity.id
_entity.type
_entity.pdbx_description
1 polymer ?
#
loop_
_entity_poly.entity_id
_entity_poly.type
_entity_poly.pdbx_seq_one_letter_code
_entity_poly.pdbx_strand_id
1 'polypeptide(L)'
;MIHGGVTESGSLQSGSNPGGLVENVVSGPGLPAEPPGAVDERPAAAPPGQPVTLAESLMSEAGWGLENFGAEGPNPPYLRIGGKLWVTLTEFEPCFASFRRDRGPFRSKVAIASHLAKYDAIMVDPLAFEECFGPGEGNETVFPFGAWLEIRHVGFGGLELWGKRQGAVTLPLDALAVASAIWLRRNASVPSSRPT
;
A
#
# COMPACT_ATOMS: atom_id res chain seq x y z
N MET A 1 57.77 22.87 22.25
CA MET A 1 56.74 23.25 23.25
C MET A 1 55.81 22.05 23.43
N ILE A 2 55.90 21.42 24.61
CA ILE A 2 54.85 20.75 25.42
C ILE A 2 53.76 19.96 24.67
N HIS A 3 53.79 18.61 24.63
CA HIS A 3 53.49 17.57 25.66
C HIS A 3 52.00 17.29 25.92
N GLY A 4 51.63 15.99 25.78
CA GLY A 4 50.65 15.25 26.61
C GLY A 4 49.16 15.51 26.33
N GLY A 5 48.24 14.55 26.52
CA GLY A 5 48.35 13.24 27.13
C GLY A 5 47.04 12.45 27.03
N VAL A 6 47.20 11.13 27.09
CA VAL A 6 46.20 10.13 27.51
C VAL A 6 46.00 10.24 29.02
N THR A 7 44.77 10.04 29.53
CA THR A 7 44.51 9.22 30.73
C THR A 7 43.03 8.86 30.89
N GLU A 8 42.82 7.62 31.30
CA GLU A 8 41.59 6.97 31.77
C GLU A 8 41.05 7.53 33.09
N SER A 9 39.90 6.97 33.46
CA SER A 9 39.49 6.56 34.82
C SER A 9 38.71 7.53 35.70
N GLY A 10 37.56 7.02 36.17
CA GLY A 10 36.75 7.58 37.23
C GLY A 10 35.61 6.63 37.61
N SER A 11 35.91 5.65 38.48
CA SER A 11 34.98 4.67 39.05
C SER A 11 34.27 5.18 40.32
N LEU A 12 33.05 4.67 40.52
CA LEU A 12 32.37 4.26 41.78
C LEU A 12 32.14 5.28 42.93
N GLN A 13 30.88 5.30 43.41
CA GLN A 13 30.45 5.00 44.78
C GLN A 13 28.92 5.23 44.89
N SER A 14 28.11 4.67 45.79
CA SER A 14 28.08 3.52 46.72
C SER A 14 27.06 3.88 47.81
N GLY A 15 26.25 2.92 48.26
CA GLY A 15 25.53 2.96 49.56
C GLY A 15 24.01 3.08 49.45
N SER A 16 23.21 2.03 49.70
CA SER A 16 22.82 1.44 51.01
C SER A 16 21.80 2.32 51.74
N ASN A 17 20.58 1.91 52.14
CA ASN A 17 20.05 0.75 52.88
C ASN A 17 18.51 0.97 53.08
N PRO A 18 17.73 0.23 53.92
CA PRO A 18 17.56 -1.22 54.12
C PRO A 18 16.07 -1.67 54.25
N GLY A 19 15.83 -2.99 54.25
CA GLY A 19 14.92 -3.68 55.19
C GLY A 19 13.39 -3.60 55.02
N GLY A 20 12.75 -4.75 54.77
CA GLY A 20 11.31 -4.95 54.96
C GLY A 20 10.85 -6.39 54.65
N LEU A 21 10.58 -7.15 55.71
CA LEU A 21 10.34 -8.59 55.81
C LEU A 21 8.91 -9.01 55.38
N VAL A 22 8.77 -10.18 54.71
CA VAL A 22 7.68 -11.22 54.73
C VAL A 22 6.22 -10.77 54.47
N GLU A 23 5.26 -11.55 53.96
CA GLU A 23 5.05 -12.99 53.78
C GLU A 23 3.80 -13.20 52.88
N ASN A 24 3.53 -14.47 52.53
CA ASN A 24 2.27 -15.03 51.99
C ASN A 24 2.06 -15.04 50.47
N VAL A 25 2.72 -16.05 49.88
CA VAL A 25 2.12 -16.95 48.89
C VAL A 25 0.73 -17.40 49.36
N VAL A 26 -0.31 -17.03 48.61
CA VAL A 26 -1.53 -17.82 48.53
C VAL A 26 -1.75 -18.19 47.06
N SER A 27 -1.65 -19.48 46.78
CA SER A 27 -1.97 -20.05 45.47
C SER A 27 -3.49 -20.12 45.32
N GLY A 28 -4.01 -19.41 44.32
CA GLY A 28 -5.31 -19.68 43.69
C GLY A 28 -5.07 -19.82 42.19
N PRO A 29 -5.75 -20.75 41.48
CA PRO A 29 -5.48 -21.00 40.07
C PRO A 29 -6.13 -19.91 39.22
N GLY A 30 -5.42 -18.80 39.02
CA GLY A 30 -5.77 -17.79 38.03
C GLY A 30 -4.95 -18.02 36.76
N LEU A 31 -5.63 -18.40 35.69
CA LEU A 31 -5.09 -18.50 34.32
C LEU A 31 -4.17 -17.29 34.00
N PRO A 32 -2.91 -17.50 33.56
CA PRO A 32 -2.14 -16.41 32.98
C PRO A 32 -2.72 -16.06 31.62
N ALA A 33 -3.06 -14.78 31.49
CA ALA A 33 -3.66 -14.13 30.32
C ALA A 33 -2.99 -14.52 29.00
N GLU A 34 -3.83 -14.72 27.96
CA GLU A 34 -3.39 -14.73 26.57
C GLU A 34 -2.49 -13.50 26.29
N PRO A 35 -1.41 -13.65 25.50
CA PRO A 35 -0.62 -12.50 25.09
C PRO A 35 -1.55 -11.50 24.37
N PRO A 36 -1.41 -10.19 24.64
CA PRO A 36 -2.24 -9.19 23.98
C PRO A 36 -2.08 -9.36 22.48
N GLY A 37 -3.20 -9.65 21.82
CA GLY A 37 -3.26 -9.88 20.39
C GLY A 37 -2.49 -8.78 19.67
N ALA A 38 -1.65 -9.19 18.73
CA ALA A 38 -1.23 -8.31 17.67
C ALA A 38 -2.51 -7.70 17.10
N VAL A 39 -2.76 -6.43 17.42
CA VAL A 39 -3.74 -5.63 16.70
C VAL A 39 -3.33 -5.76 15.24
N ASP A 40 -4.18 -6.43 14.46
CA ASP A 40 -4.04 -6.43 13.01
C ASP A 40 -4.25 -4.96 12.62
N GLU A 41 -3.17 -4.18 12.56
CA GLU A 41 -3.14 -2.76 12.16
C GLU A 41 -3.47 -2.61 10.67
N ARG A 42 -4.39 -3.44 10.15
CA ARG A 42 -4.90 -3.32 8.80
C ARG A 42 -5.94 -2.21 8.77
N PRO A 43 -5.79 -1.25 7.84
CA PRO A 43 -6.82 -0.27 7.59
C PRO A 43 -8.15 -0.98 7.27
N ALA A 44 -9.21 -0.61 7.98
CA ALA A 44 -10.55 -1.07 7.64
C ALA A 44 -10.90 -0.64 6.21
N ALA A 45 -11.60 -1.48 5.46
CA ALA A 45 -12.07 -1.13 4.12
C ALA A 45 -12.97 0.12 4.19
N ALA A 46 -12.73 1.09 3.31
CA ALA A 46 -13.48 2.34 3.32
C ALA A 46 -14.98 2.13 3.01
N PRO A 47 -15.88 2.94 3.59
CA PRO A 47 -17.30 2.91 3.27
C PRO A 47 -17.57 3.12 1.77
N PRO A 48 -18.67 2.56 1.22
CA PRO A 48 -19.09 2.82 -0.15
C PRO A 48 -19.23 4.33 -0.40
N GLY A 49 -18.65 4.82 -1.50
CA GLY A 49 -18.73 6.22 -1.91
C GLY A 49 -17.59 7.11 -1.43
N GLN A 50 -16.79 6.70 -0.44
CA GLN A 50 -15.57 7.43 -0.07
C GLN A 50 -14.42 7.05 -1.03
N PRO A 51 -13.76 8.03 -1.69
CA PRO A 51 -12.56 7.76 -2.45
C PRO A 51 -11.44 7.20 -1.58
N VAL A 52 -10.69 6.24 -2.11
CA VAL A 52 -9.47 5.68 -1.51
C VAL A 52 -8.35 5.73 -2.52
N THR A 53 -7.12 5.81 -2.04
CA THR A 53 -5.95 5.63 -2.92
C THR A 53 -5.83 4.17 -3.36
N LEU A 54 -5.15 3.94 -4.49
CA LEU A 54 -4.82 2.59 -4.94
C LEU A 54 -4.01 1.84 -3.87
N ALA A 55 -3.11 2.54 -3.17
CA ALA A 55 -2.36 1.98 -2.06
C ALA A 55 -3.27 1.47 -0.92
N GLU A 56 -4.16 2.32 -0.42
CA GLU A 56 -5.11 1.96 0.65
C GLU A 56 -6.03 0.81 0.24
N SER A 57 -6.45 0.77 -1.04
CA SER A 57 -7.27 -0.33 -1.55
C SER A 57 -6.55 -1.67 -1.53
N LEU A 58 -5.25 -1.70 -1.84
CA LEU A 58 -4.45 -2.92 -1.80
C LEU A 58 -4.18 -3.36 -0.36
N MET A 59 -3.98 -2.41 0.55
CA MET A 59 -3.78 -2.73 1.97
C MET A 59 -5.06 -3.31 2.59
N SER A 60 -6.19 -2.62 2.41
CA SER A 60 -7.45 -3.01 3.05
C SER A 60 -8.12 -4.23 2.40
N GLU A 61 -7.93 -4.46 1.10
CA GLU A 61 -8.66 -5.52 0.39
C GLU A 61 -7.81 -6.66 -0.14
N ALA A 62 -6.56 -6.40 -0.52
CA ALA A 62 -5.62 -7.45 -0.92
C ALA A 62 -4.73 -7.90 0.25
N GLY A 63 -4.89 -7.28 1.43
CA GLY A 63 -4.16 -7.63 2.65
C GLY A 63 -2.68 -7.30 2.57
N TRP A 64 -2.28 -6.35 1.72
CA TRP A 64 -0.89 -5.93 1.61
C TRP A 64 -0.47 -5.09 2.83
N GLY A 65 0.72 -5.34 3.36
CA GLY A 65 1.35 -4.45 4.32
C GLY A 65 2.15 -3.36 3.62
N LEU A 66 2.61 -2.35 4.38
CA LEU A 66 3.47 -1.28 3.86
C LEU A 66 4.76 -1.84 3.24
N GLU A 67 5.26 -2.97 3.74
CA GLU A 67 6.44 -3.66 3.22
C GLU A 67 6.28 -4.19 1.79
N ASN A 68 5.06 -4.29 1.26
CA ASN A 68 4.83 -4.71 -0.11
C ASN A 68 5.07 -3.59 -1.12
N PHE A 69 5.18 -2.34 -0.66
CA PHE A 69 5.36 -1.17 -1.49
C PHE A 69 6.81 -0.69 -1.50
N GLY A 70 7.20 0.01 -2.55
CA GLY A 70 8.46 0.75 -2.58
C GLY A 70 8.33 2.03 -1.76
N ALA A 71 9.34 2.34 -0.95
CA ALA A 71 9.42 3.55 -0.16
C ALA A 71 10.44 4.57 -0.71
N GLU A 72 11.27 4.14 -1.67
CA GLU A 72 12.32 4.97 -2.26
C GLU A 72 11.74 5.87 -3.35
N GLY A 73 11.72 7.18 -3.10
CA GLY A 73 11.24 8.20 -4.03
C GLY A 73 10.51 9.34 -3.31
N PRO A 74 10.13 10.40 -4.03
CA PRO A 74 9.49 11.57 -3.44
C PRO A 74 8.05 11.33 -2.96
N ASN A 75 7.30 10.40 -3.58
CA ASN A 75 5.88 10.20 -3.29
C ASN A 75 5.51 8.70 -3.13
N PRO A 76 6.08 8.00 -2.13
CA PRO A 76 5.64 6.65 -1.80
C PRO A 76 4.16 6.64 -1.36
N PRO A 77 3.48 5.48 -1.41
CA PRO A 77 4.02 4.16 -1.73
C PRO A 77 4.00 3.79 -3.22
N TYR A 78 5.03 3.08 -3.67
CA TYR A 78 5.19 2.63 -5.06
C TYR A 78 4.81 1.17 -5.28
N LEU A 79 4.27 0.86 -6.45
CA LEU A 79 3.98 -0.49 -6.95
C LEU A 79 4.91 -0.87 -8.09
N ARG A 80 5.12 -2.18 -8.30
CA ARG A 80 5.67 -2.67 -9.57
C ARG A 80 4.52 -3.08 -10.46
N ILE A 81 4.58 -2.70 -11.72
CA ILE A 81 3.73 -3.28 -12.76
C ILE A 81 4.45 -4.54 -13.28
N GLY A 82 3.77 -5.68 -13.17
CA GLY A 82 4.26 -6.94 -13.69
C GLY A 82 3.14 -7.69 -14.41
N GLY A 83 3.30 -9.00 -14.58
CA GLY A 83 2.18 -9.83 -15.01
C GLY A 83 2.30 -11.29 -14.63
N LYS A 84 1.17 -11.99 -14.76
CA LYS A 84 1.06 -13.43 -14.65
C LYS A 84 1.06 -14.02 -16.05
N LEU A 85 1.92 -15.01 -16.27
CA LEU A 85 1.88 -15.82 -17.48
C LEU A 85 0.90 -16.97 -17.22
N TRP A 86 -0.19 -17.02 -17.98
CA TRP A 86 -1.12 -18.14 -17.91
C TRP A 86 -0.53 -19.36 -18.63
N VAL A 87 -0.95 -20.57 -18.20
CA VAL A 87 -0.42 -21.85 -18.71
C VAL A 87 -0.70 -22.02 -20.21
N THR A 88 -1.73 -21.35 -20.73
CA THR A 88 -1.85 -20.98 -22.14
C THR A 88 -0.90 -19.80 -22.40
N LEU A 89 0.33 -20.10 -22.84
CA LEU A 89 1.46 -19.17 -23.07
C LEU A 89 1.17 -17.91 -23.95
N THR A 90 -0.08 -17.68 -24.33
CA THR A 90 -0.59 -16.57 -25.13
C THR A 90 -1.22 -15.44 -24.31
N GLU A 91 -1.55 -15.66 -23.04
CA GLU A 91 -2.25 -14.66 -22.22
C GLU A 91 -1.37 -14.16 -21.07
N PHE A 92 -0.91 -12.90 -21.20
CA PHE A 92 -0.24 -12.16 -20.14
C PHE A 92 -1.26 -11.28 -19.42
N GLU A 93 -1.45 -11.51 -18.12
CA GLU A 93 -2.37 -10.70 -17.30
C GLU A 93 -1.59 -9.66 -16.50
N PRO A 94 -1.81 -8.35 -16.72
CA PRO A 94 -1.20 -7.29 -15.94
C PRO A 94 -1.53 -7.39 -14.44
N CYS A 95 -0.51 -7.22 -13.60
CA CYS A 95 -0.61 -7.35 -12.15
C CYS A 95 0.12 -6.22 -11.43
N PHE A 96 -0.44 -5.76 -10.31
CA PHE A 96 0.33 -5.11 -9.27
C PHE A 96 1.23 -6.15 -8.60
N ALA A 97 2.52 -5.87 -8.52
CA ALA A 97 3.51 -6.76 -7.93
C ALA A 97 4.22 -6.08 -6.74
N SER A 98 4.40 -6.86 -5.67
CA SER A 98 5.09 -6.42 -4.46
C SER A 98 6.57 -6.11 -4.73
N PHE A 99 7.08 -5.04 -4.11
CA PHE A 99 8.52 -4.72 -4.09
C PHE A 99 9.33 -5.70 -3.25
N ARG A 100 8.71 -6.30 -2.24
CA ARG A 100 9.28 -7.40 -1.46
C ARG A 100 9.07 -8.73 -2.16
N ARG A 101 10.05 -9.63 -2.05
CA ARG A 101 9.89 -11.05 -2.38
C ARG A 101 9.38 -11.77 -1.14
N ASP A 102 8.29 -12.52 -1.25
CA ASP A 102 7.62 -13.09 -0.07
C ASP A 102 8.06 -14.55 0.16
N ARG A 103 8.25 -15.33 -0.91
CA ARG A 103 8.72 -16.74 -0.83
C ARG A 103 9.63 -17.10 -2.00
N GLY A 104 10.94 -17.20 -1.74
CA GLY A 104 11.92 -17.51 -2.77
C GLY A 104 11.99 -16.44 -3.86
N PRO A 105 12.02 -16.79 -5.16
CA PRO A 105 12.10 -15.81 -6.25
C PRO A 105 10.76 -15.10 -6.52
N PHE A 106 9.65 -15.54 -5.90
CA PHE A 106 8.31 -15.07 -6.21
C PHE A 106 7.90 -13.82 -5.42
N ARG A 107 7.00 -13.05 -6.02
CA ARG A 107 6.43 -11.82 -5.47
C ARG A 107 4.92 -11.97 -5.39
N SER A 108 4.32 -11.36 -4.38
CA SER A 108 2.88 -11.21 -4.24
C SER A 108 2.37 -10.41 -5.43
N LYS A 109 1.31 -10.92 -6.07
CA LYS A 109 0.72 -10.32 -7.25
C LYS A 109 -0.79 -10.20 -7.09
N VAL A 110 -1.32 -9.04 -7.40
CA VAL A 110 -2.76 -8.77 -7.50
C VAL A 110 -3.07 -8.45 -8.94
N ALA A 111 -4.01 -9.16 -9.55
CA ALA A 111 -4.42 -8.89 -10.93
C ALA A 111 -5.06 -7.50 -11.01
N ILE A 112 -4.61 -6.67 -11.95
CA ILE A 112 -5.12 -5.28 -12.08
C ILE A 112 -6.60 -5.32 -12.42
N ALA A 113 -6.99 -6.14 -13.40
CA ALA A 113 -8.38 -6.30 -13.82
C ALA A 113 -9.30 -6.70 -12.66
N SER A 114 -8.96 -7.77 -11.93
CA SER A 114 -9.78 -8.25 -10.82
C SER A 114 -9.88 -7.26 -9.66
N HIS A 115 -8.82 -6.49 -9.40
CA HIS A 115 -8.84 -5.49 -8.32
C HIS A 115 -9.66 -4.26 -8.71
N LEU A 116 -9.43 -3.72 -9.91
CA LEU A 116 -10.13 -2.54 -10.40
C LEU A 116 -11.61 -2.80 -10.70
N ALA A 117 -12.02 -4.04 -10.98
CA ALA A 117 -13.43 -4.41 -11.16
C ALA A 117 -14.33 -4.12 -9.94
N LYS A 118 -13.73 -3.88 -8.76
CA LYS A 118 -14.45 -3.49 -7.53
C LYS A 118 -14.77 -2.00 -7.45
N TYR A 119 -14.31 -1.22 -8.44
CA TYR A 119 -14.38 0.23 -8.49
C TYR A 119 -15.02 0.67 -9.80
N ASP A 120 -15.81 1.74 -9.73
CA ASP A 120 -16.50 2.26 -10.91
C ASP A 120 -15.68 3.33 -11.62
N ALA A 121 -14.88 4.08 -10.84
CA ALA A 121 -14.14 5.22 -11.36
C ALA A 121 -12.73 5.31 -10.76
N ILE A 122 -11.84 5.86 -11.57
CA ILE A 122 -10.46 6.20 -11.24
C ILE A 122 -10.23 7.69 -11.48
N MET A 123 -9.40 8.30 -10.65
CA MET A 123 -8.88 9.65 -10.84
C MET A 123 -7.36 9.59 -10.70
N VAL A 124 -6.67 10.30 -11.58
CA VAL A 124 -5.21 10.30 -11.67
C VAL A 124 -4.73 11.71 -11.34
N ASP A 125 -3.83 11.81 -10.36
CA ASP A 125 -3.10 13.04 -10.07
C ASP A 125 -1.98 13.24 -11.11
N PRO A 126 -1.72 14.48 -11.59
CA PRO A 126 -0.66 14.75 -12.57
C PRO A 126 0.72 14.22 -12.14
N LEU A 127 0.96 14.14 -10.83
CA LEU A 127 2.19 13.60 -10.27
C LEU A 127 2.52 12.18 -10.75
N ALA A 128 1.51 11.34 -10.96
CA ALA A 128 1.71 9.98 -11.46
C ALA A 128 2.44 9.95 -12.81
N PHE A 129 2.18 10.94 -13.66
CA PHE A 129 2.83 11.06 -14.96
C PHE A 129 4.19 11.73 -14.86
N GLU A 130 4.33 12.76 -14.02
CA GLU A 130 5.61 13.45 -13.86
C GLU A 130 6.70 12.51 -13.34
N GLU A 131 6.36 11.60 -12.42
CA GLU A 131 7.30 10.62 -11.91
C GLU A 131 7.63 9.49 -12.90
N CYS A 132 6.65 9.03 -13.67
CA CYS A 132 6.84 7.88 -14.56
C CYS A 132 7.43 8.26 -15.92
N PHE A 133 7.09 9.45 -16.43
CA PHE A 133 7.40 9.85 -17.81
C PHE A 133 8.27 11.10 -17.88
N GLY A 134 8.40 11.84 -16.78
CA GLY A 134 9.31 12.96 -16.64
C GLY A 134 8.61 14.32 -16.43
N PRO A 135 9.39 15.37 -16.10
CA PRO A 135 8.83 16.68 -15.78
C PRO A 135 8.00 17.27 -16.92
N GLY A 136 6.82 17.80 -16.60
CA GLY A 136 5.93 18.43 -17.57
C GLY A 136 4.94 17.48 -18.26
N GLU A 137 5.04 16.17 -18.06
CA GLU A 137 4.07 15.19 -18.58
C GLU A 137 2.73 15.21 -17.83
N GLY A 138 2.69 15.78 -16.62
CA GLY A 138 1.50 15.98 -15.78
C GLY A 138 0.61 17.15 -16.22
N ASN A 139 0.37 17.34 -17.51
CA ASN A 139 -0.44 18.45 -18.03
C ASN A 139 -1.74 17.99 -18.72
N GLU A 140 -2.76 18.86 -18.74
CA GLU A 140 -4.10 18.52 -19.26
C GLU A 140 -4.15 18.15 -20.75
N THR A 141 -3.11 18.46 -21.53
CA THR A 141 -3.05 18.08 -22.95
C THR A 141 -2.66 16.61 -23.15
N VAL A 142 -2.00 16.01 -22.15
CA VAL A 142 -1.55 14.61 -22.16
C VAL A 142 -2.65 13.69 -21.63
N PHE A 143 -3.24 14.05 -20.49
CA PHE A 143 -4.27 13.26 -19.83
C PHE A 143 -5.21 14.16 -19.01
N PRO A 144 -6.51 13.83 -18.89
CA PRO A 144 -7.45 14.63 -18.10
C PRO A 144 -7.30 14.36 -16.60
N PHE A 145 -6.25 14.90 -16.00
CA PHE A 145 -5.96 14.77 -14.58
C PHE A 145 -7.04 15.40 -13.69
N GLY A 146 -7.19 14.88 -12.46
CA GLY A 146 -8.19 15.35 -11.50
C GLY A 146 -9.65 15.06 -11.88
N ALA A 147 -9.92 14.50 -13.06
CA ALA A 147 -11.24 14.05 -13.46
C ALA A 147 -11.50 12.61 -12.99
N TRP A 148 -12.73 12.34 -12.53
CA TRP A 148 -13.19 10.97 -12.30
C TRP A 148 -13.61 10.34 -13.63
N LEU A 149 -12.92 9.27 -14.02
CA LEU A 149 -13.12 8.56 -15.27
C LEU A 149 -13.64 7.15 -14.98
N GLU A 150 -14.64 6.72 -15.74
CA GLU A 150 -15.23 5.39 -15.62
C GLU A 150 -14.25 4.33 -16.14
N ILE A 151 -14.06 3.26 -15.37
CA ILE A 151 -13.19 2.15 -15.74
C ILE A 151 -13.93 1.25 -16.74
N ARG A 152 -13.37 1.07 -17.95
CA ARG A 152 -14.01 0.28 -19.00
C ARG A 152 -13.35 -1.07 -19.21
N HIS A 153 -12.04 -1.09 -19.39
CA HIS A 153 -11.31 -2.30 -19.72
C HIS A 153 -9.84 -2.21 -19.29
N VAL A 154 -9.28 -3.30 -18.79
CA VAL A 154 -7.85 -3.41 -18.47
C VAL A 154 -7.18 -4.29 -19.51
N GLY A 155 -6.36 -3.70 -20.38
CA GLY A 155 -5.61 -4.42 -21.41
C GLY A 155 -4.10 -4.34 -21.21
N PHE A 156 -3.37 -5.02 -22.08
CA PHE A 156 -1.91 -4.93 -22.13
C PHE A 156 -1.42 -3.52 -22.50
N GLY A 157 -2.15 -2.82 -23.37
CA GLY A 157 -1.82 -1.47 -23.82
C GLY A 157 -2.16 -0.35 -22.84
N GLY A 158 -2.83 -0.66 -21.72
CA GLY A 158 -3.30 0.34 -20.77
C GLY A 158 -4.68 0.04 -20.20
N LEU A 159 -5.14 0.97 -19.36
CA LEU A 159 -6.48 1.01 -18.81
C LEU A 159 -7.33 1.93 -19.69
N GLU A 160 -8.37 1.37 -20.32
CA GLU A 160 -9.35 2.13 -21.09
C GLU A 160 -10.35 2.78 -20.14
N LEU A 161 -10.49 4.09 -20.28
CA LEU A 161 -11.26 4.95 -19.40
C LEU A 161 -12.21 5.82 -20.20
N TRP A 162 -13.31 6.22 -19.57
CA TRP A 162 -14.30 7.10 -20.18
C TRP A 162 -14.66 8.28 -19.28
N GLY A 163 -14.49 9.50 -19.78
CA GLY A 163 -14.99 10.71 -19.13
C GLY A 163 -16.14 11.32 -19.91
N LYS A 164 -17.19 11.80 -19.23
CA LYS A 164 -18.35 12.43 -19.90
C LYS A 164 -17.97 13.65 -20.74
N ARG A 165 -16.95 14.40 -20.33
CA ARG A 165 -16.46 15.60 -21.04
C ARG A 165 -15.25 15.30 -21.91
N GLN A 166 -14.47 14.29 -21.53
CA GLN A 166 -13.18 13.93 -22.11
C GLN A 166 -13.28 12.92 -23.25
N GLY A 167 -14.35 12.11 -23.26
CA GLY A 167 -14.46 10.95 -24.13
C GLY A 167 -13.61 9.77 -23.66
N ALA A 168 -13.23 8.92 -24.60
CA ALA A 168 -12.40 7.74 -24.34
C ALA A 168 -10.93 8.17 -24.21
N VAL A 169 -10.28 7.73 -23.14
CA VAL A 169 -8.86 7.96 -22.89
C VAL A 169 -8.20 6.68 -22.41
N THR A 170 -6.92 6.50 -22.72
CA THR A 170 -6.14 5.35 -22.27
C THR A 170 -5.11 5.80 -21.26
N LEU A 171 -5.15 5.21 -20.06
CA LEU A 171 -4.15 5.40 -19.01
C LEU A 171 -3.05 4.33 -19.17
N PRO A 172 -1.78 4.72 -19.39
CA PRO A 172 -0.67 3.77 -19.38
C PRO A 172 -0.56 3.06 -18.02
N LEU A 173 -0.26 1.76 -18.04
CA LEU A 173 -0.19 0.98 -16.80
C LEU A 173 0.92 1.47 -15.86
N ASP A 174 2.02 1.98 -16.39
CA ASP A 174 3.15 2.45 -15.60
C ASP A 174 2.76 3.60 -14.65
N ALA A 175 1.81 4.45 -15.04
CA ALA A 175 1.30 5.52 -14.17
C ALA A 175 0.66 4.98 -12.88
N LEU A 176 0.17 3.73 -12.90
CA LEU A 176 -0.38 3.08 -11.70
C LEU A 176 0.71 2.70 -10.67
N ALA A 177 1.99 2.81 -11.04
CA ALA A 177 3.10 2.54 -10.13
C ALA A 177 3.16 3.53 -8.96
N VAL A 178 2.70 4.78 -9.14
CA VAL A 178 2.65 5.80 -8.08
C VAL A 178 1.31 5.68 -7.34
N ALA A 179 1.18 4.68 -6.47
CA ALA A 179 -0.12 4.27 -5.94
C ALA A 179 -0.78 5.30 -4.99
N SER A 180 0.00 6.23 -4.44
CA SER A 180 -0.46 7.42 -3.71
C SER A 180 -1.22 8.42 -4.61
N ALA A 181 -0.83 8.50 -5.89
CA ALA A 181 -1.34 9.47 -6.86
C ALA A 181 -2.58 8.96 -7.63
N ILE A 182 -3.03 7.74 -7.34
CA ILE A 182 -4.17 7.11 -7.98
C ILE A 182 -5.30 6.97 -6.99
N TRP A 183 -6.46 7.52 -7.34
CA TRP A 183 -7.65 7.49 -6.51
C TRP A 183 -8.73 6.62 -7.15
N LEU A 184 -9.41 5.83 -6.34
CA LEU A 184 -10.43 4.89 -6.73
C LEU A 184 -11.73 5.20 -5.99
N ARG A 185 -12.87 5.05 -6.66
CA ARG A 185 -14.18 5.26 -6.07
C ARG A 185 -15.18 4.20 -6.50
N ARG A 186 -15.99 3.77 -5.53
CA ARG A 186 -17.21 2.98 -5.76
C ARG A 186 -18.40 3.91 -5.89
N ASN A 187 -19.28 3.65 -6.84
CA ASN A 187 -20.59 4.27 -6.89
C ASN A 187 -21.41 3.79 -5.70
N ALA A 188 -22.06 4.71 -4.99
CA ALA A 188 -22.90 4.40 -3.85
C ALA A 188 -24.17 3.59 -4.21
N SER A 189 -24.40 3.31 -5.50
CA SER A 189 -25.66 2.81 -6.04
C SER A 189 -25.75 1.31 -6.27
N VAL A 190 -24.74 0.51 -5.91
CA VAL A 190 -24.84 -0.96 -6.01
C VAL A 190 -24.81 -1.58 -4.62
N PRO A 191 -25.97 -1.76 -3.95
CA PRO A 191 -26.05 -2.70 -2.85
C PRO A 191 -25.70 -4.09 -3.40
N SER A 192 -24.62 -4.67 -2.86
CA SER A 192 -24.28 -6.07 -3.06
C SER A 192 -25.47 -6.92 -2.60
N SER A 193 -26.28 -7.37 -3.55
CA SER A 193 -27.34 -8.33 -3.30
C SER A 193 -26.68 -9.69 -3.11
N ARG A 194 -26.32 -9.98 -1.85
CA ARG A 194 -25.98 -11.33 -1.44
C ARG A 194 -27.24 -12.20 -1.55
N PRO A 195 -27.24 -13.34 -2.23
CA PRO A 195 -28.32 -14.29 -2.12
C PRO A 195 -28.25 -14.93 -0.72
N THR A 196 -29.37 -14.87 0.00
CA THR A 196 -29.64 -15.62 1.24
C THR A 196 -29.76 -17.11 0.98
#